data_AF-A0A2E2K0Q7-F1
#
_entry.id   AF-A0A2E2K0Q7-F1
#
_cell.length_a   1.000
_cell.length_b   1.000
_cell.length_c   1.000
_cell.angle_alpha   90.00
_cell.angle_beta   90.00
_cell.angle_gamma   90.00
#
_symmetry.space_group_name_H-M   'P 1'
#
loop_
_entity.id
_entity.type
_entity.pdbx_description
1 polymer ?
#
loop_
_entity_poly.entity_id
_entity_poly.type
_entity_poly.pdbx_seq_one_letter_code
_entity_poly.pdbx_strand_id
1 'polypeptide(L)'
;MKVLILFFFLSCCGLVQAADWSDCRRTKLEAISLERALRKGYLLRQYASRSAMRERLRDNERWLWRNCRRYSSELRELSARR
;
A
#
# COMPACT_ATOMS: atom_id res chain seq x y z
N MET A 1 -31.98 10.27 -41.75
CA MET A 1 -31.47 9.02 -41.14
C MET A 1 -30.60 9.45 -39.96
N LYS A 2 -31.19 9.58 -38.77
CA LYS A 2 -31.17 8.57 -37.69
C LYS A 2 -29.76 8.36 -37.12
N VAL A 3 -29.47 9.17 -36.10
CA VAL A 3 -28.94 8.78 -34.77
C VAL A 3 -27.81 7.75 -34.79
N LEU A 4 -26.57 8.18 -34.53
CA LEU A 4 -25.53 7.31 -33.93
C LEU A 4 -24.23 8.09 -33.60
N ILE A 5 -24.33 9.22 -32.88
CA ILE A 5 -23.14 9.81 -32.24
C ILE A 5 -23.53 10.20 -30.83
N LEU A 6 -23.62 9.22 -29.92
CA LEU A 6 -23.74 9.45 -28.47
C LEU A 6 -23.53 8.12 -27.73
N PHE A 7 -22.32 7.55 -27.82
CA PHE A 7 -21.88 6.48 -26.92
C PHE A 7 -20.37 6.57 -26.64
N PHE A 8 -19.88 7.77 -26.30
CA PHE A 8 -18.48 7.97 -25.88
C PHE A 8 -18.37 8.48 -24.43
N PHE A 9 -19.34 8.19 -23.59
CA PHE A 9 -19.34 8.64 -22.19
C PHE A 9 -19.93 7.57 -21.29
N LEU A 10 -19.16 6.53 -20.97
CA LEU A 10 -19.28 5.77 -19.73
C LEU A 10 -17.99 4.97 -19.45
N SER A 11 -16.83 5.60 -19.70
CA SER A 11 -15.52 5.11 -19.27
C SER A 11 -15.12 5.76 -17.93
N CYS A 12 -15.98 5.61 -16.93
CA CYS A 12 -15.72 6.02 -15.55
C CYS A 12 -16.12 4.91 -14.55
N CYS A 13 -15.97 3.65 -14.95
CA CYS A 13 -15.86 2.59 -13.95
C CYS A 13 -14.59 2.89 -13.16
N GLY A 14 -14.77 3.40 -11.94
CA GLY A 14 -13.72 3.63 -10.96
C GLY A 14 -12.94 2.35 -10.72
N LEU A 15 -11.89 2.17 -11.53
CA LEU A 15 -10.87 1.19 -11.27
C LEU A 15 -10.13 1.72 -10.05
N VAL A 16 -10.50 1.20 -8.88
CA VAL A 16 -9.52 0.95 -7.83
C VAL A 16 -8.44 0.13 -8.51
N GLN A 17 -7.45 0.79 -9.11
CA GLN A 17 -6.32 0.13 -9.72
C GLN A 17 -5.57 -0.50 -8.57
N ALA A 18 -5.80 -1.80 -8.38
CA ALA A 18 -5.00 -2.60 -7.47
C ALA A 18 -3.53 -2.35 -7.83
N ALA A 19 -2.74 -1.91 -6.85
CA ALA A 19 -1.34 -1.62 -7.09
C ALA A 19 -0.61 -2.89 -7.53
N ASP A 20 0.48 -2.73 -8.27
CA ASP A 20 1.28 -3.88 -8.69
C ASP A 20 1.95 -4.58 -7.51
N TRP A 21 2.29 -5.86 -7.70
CA TRP A 21 2.94 -6.65 -6.66
C TRP A 21 4.25 -6.03 -6.17
N SER A 22 5.02 -5.41 -7.07
CA SER A 22 6.27 -4.71 -6.76
C SER A 22 6.07 -3.61 -5.70
N ASP A 23 5.03 -2.79 -5.86
CA ASP A 23 4.70 -1.72 -4.94
C ASP A 23 4.16 -2.26 -3.61
N CYS A 24 3.26 -3.24 -3.67
CA CYS A 24 2.76 -3.93 -2.48
C CYS A 24 3.89 -4.54 -1.64
N ARG A 25 4.82 -5.24 -2.31
CA ARG A 25 6.00 -5.84 -1.66
C ARG A 25 6.89 -4.77 -1.04
N ARG A 26 7.22 -3.71 -1.79
CA ARG A 26 8.06 -2.61 -1.30
C ARG A 26 7.47 -1.93 -0.07
N THR A 27 6.20 -1.54 -0.13
CA THR A 27 5.51 -0.87 0.98
C THR A 27 5.40 -1.78 2.19
N LYS A 28 5.18 -3.09 2.00
CA LYS A 28 5.16 -4.07 3.09
C LYS A 28 6.53 -4.22 3.76
N LEU A 29 7.61 -4.27 2.99
CA LEU A 29 8.96 -4.33 3.53
C LEU A 29 9.32 -3.07 4.32
N GLU A 30 8.91 -1.89 3.85
CA GLU A 30 9.08 -0.63 4.59
C GLU A 30 8.31 -0.67 5.91
N ALA A 31 7.03 -1.08 5.89
CA ALA A 31 6.23 -1.24 7.09
C ALA A 31 6.88 -2.21 8.10
N ILE A 32 7.40 -3.36 7.65
CA ILE A 32 8.12 -4.30 8.51
C ILE A 32 9.38 -3.67 9.12
N SER A 33 10.11 -2.86 8.34
CA SER A 33 11.31 -2.17 8.82
C SER A 33 10.98 -1.16 9.92
N LEU A 34 9.88 -0.43 9.77
CA LEU A 34 9.37 0.54 10.74
C LEU A 34 8.90 -0.15 12.02
N GLU A 35 8.11 -1.21 11.89
CA GLU A 35 7.63 -2.02 13.00
C GLU A 35 8.81 -2.57 13.82
N ARG A 36 9.84 -3.09 13.14
CA ARG A 36 11.06 -3.61 13.78
C ARG A 36 11.82 -2.52 14.54
N ALA A 37 12.01 -1.36 13.92
CA ALA A 37 12.72 -0.25 14.53
C ALA A 37 11.96 0.30 15.75
N LEU A 38 10.63 0.44 15.65
CA LEU A 38 9.77 0.85 16.75
C LEU A 38 9.79 -0.16 17.91
N ARG A 39 9.79 -1.47 17.62
CA ARG A 39 9.86 -2.54 18.62
C ARG A 39 11.21 -2.57 19.34
N LYS A 40 12.30 -2.36 18.61
CA LYS A 40 13.66 -2.29 19.19
C LYS A 40 13.97 -0.94 19.83
N GLY A 41 13.11 0.07 19.65
CA GLY A 41 13.23 1.37 20.29
C GLY A 41 14.20 2.35 19.62
N TYR A 42 14.67 2.08 18.40
CA TYR A 42 15.56 3.00 17.67
C TYR A 42 14.84 3.78 16.58
N LEU A 43 15.41 4.93 16.22
CA LEU A 43 14.94 5.83 15.17
C LEU A 43 15.67 5.51 13.85
N LEU A 44 14.92 5.34 12.76
CA LEU A 44 15.51 5.24 11.43
C LEU A 44 15.96 6.63 10.95
N ARG A 45 17.16 6.72 10.36
CA ARG A 45 17.82 7.99 10.00
C ARG A 45 16.95 8.92 9.16
N GLN A 46 16.09 8.37 8.30
CA GLN A 46 15.22 9.17 7.43
C GLN A 46 13.97 9.76 8.13
N TYR A 47 13.77 9.54 9.43
CA TYR A 47 12.62 10.08 10.16
C TYR A 47 13.07 11.00 11.30
N ALA A 48 12.34 12.09 11.49
CA ALA A 48 12.62 13.09 12.53
C ALA A 48 12.26 12.60 13.95
N SER A 49 11.32 11.67 14.09
CA SER A 49 10.83 11.22 15.40
C SER A 49 10.17 9.84 15.37
N ARG A 50 10.00 9.24 16.55
CA ARG A 50 9.25 7.97 16.70
C ARG A 50 7.77 8.13 16.34
N SER A 51 7.19 9.31 16.55
CA SER A 51 5.81 9.59 16.14
C SER A 51 5.69 9.60 14.61
N ALA A 52 6.62 10.23 13.90
CA ALA A 52 6.66 10.23 12.44
C ALA A 52 6.80 8.81 11.86
N MET A 53 7.61 7.95 12.49
CA MET A 53 7.68 6.53 12.11
C MET A 53 6.36 5.78 12.32
N ARG A 54 5.67 6.03 13.44
CA ARG A 54 4.35 5.41 13.72
C ARG A 54 3.29 5.88 12.73
N GLU A 55 3.31 7.16 12.38
CA GLU A 55 2.43 7.73 11.36
C GLU A 55 2.69 7.08 10.00
N ARG A 56 3.95 7.05 9.55
CA ARG A 56 4.32 6.38 8.29
C ARG A 56 3.93 4.90 8.27
N LEU A 57 4.10 4.19 9.39
CA LEU A 57 3.67 2.79 9.49
C LEU A 57 2.16 2.66 9.26
N ARG A 58 1.35 3.50 9.91
CA ARG A 58 -0.12 3.52 9.73
C ARG A 58 -0.51 3.86 8.30
N ASP A 59 0.19 4.79 7.67
CA ASP A 59 -0.06 5.15 6.27
C ASP A 59 0.24 3.98 5.32
N ASN A 60 1.37 3.30 5.53
CA ASN A 60 1.74 2.11 4.76
C ASN A 60 0.69 0.99 4.95
N GLU A 61 0.24 0.72 6.17
CA GLU A 61 -0.80 -0.28 6.45
C GLU A 61 -2.13 0.07 5.79
N ARG A 62 -2.55 1.34 5.88
CA ARG A 62 -3.77 1.84 5.22
C ARG A 62 -3.67 1.71 3.71
N TRP A 63 -2.53 2.07 3.12
CA TRP A 63 -2.31 1.97 1.69
C TRP A 63 -2.32 0.51 1.22
N LEU A 64 -1.67 -0.40 1.95
CA LEU A 64 -1.68 -1.84 1.66
C LEU A 64 -3.11 -2.41 1.72
N TRP A 65 -3.89 -2.03 2.73
CA TRP A 65 -5.27 -2.49 2.86
C TRP A 65 -6.16 -2.05 1.68
N ARG A 66 -5.97 -0.82 1.18
CA ARG A 66 -6.72 -0.26 0.06
C ARG A 66 -6.29 -0.84 -1.29
N ASN A 67 -4.99 -0.99 -1.51
CA ASN A 67 -4.44 -1.22 -2.86
C ASN A 67 -3.95 -2.64 -3.11
N CYS A 68 -3.65 -3.41 -2.05
CA CYS A 68 -2.94 -4.69 -2.16
C CYS A 68 -3.77 -5.88 -1.69
N ARG A 69 -5.11 -5.75 -1.65
CA ARG A 69 -6.02 -6.81 -1.18
C ARG A 69 -5.85 -8.12 -1.95
N ARG A 70 -5.52 -8.04 -3.25
CA ARG A 70 -5.25 -9.20 -4.12
C ARG A 70 -4.05 -10.04 -3.65
N TYR A 71 -3.04 -9.42 -3.05
CA TYR A 71 -1.79 -10.08 -2.64
C TYR A 71 -1.73 -10.37 -1.14
N SER A 72 -2.89 -10.49 -0.49
CA SER A 72 -2.95 -10.62 0.97
C SER A 72 -2.21 -11.85 1.51
N SER A 73 -2.16 -12.95 0.77
CA SER A 73 -1.45 -14.17 1.13
C SER A 73 0.07 -13.97 1.08
N GLU A 74 0.58 -13.41 -0.01
CA GLU A 74 1.99 -13.14 -0.24
C GLU A 74 2.51 -12.08 0.75
N LEU A 75 1.69 -11.07 1.07
CA LEU A 75 1.98 -10.09 2.10
C LEU A 75 2.09 -10.72 3.50
N ARG A 76 1.27 -11.74 3.81
CA ARG A 76 1.37 -12.50 5.07
C ARG A 76 2.62 -13.35 5.10
N GLU A 77 2.96 -14.00 3.99
CA GLU A 77 4.17 -14.79 3.88
C GLU A 77 5.43 -13.94 4.10
N LEU A 78 5.49 -12.73 3.52
CA LEU A 78 6.57 -11.78 3.77
C LEU A 78 6.74 -11.43 5.26
N SER A 79 5.64 -11.36 6.01
CA SER A 79 5.71 -11.16 7.47
C SER A 79 6.02 -12.45 8.25
N ALA A 80 5.76 -13.63 7.68
CA ALA A 80 5.95 -14.93 8.32
C ALA A 80 7.33 -15.54 8.09
N ARG A 81 8.04 -15.17 7.01
CA ARG A 81 9.47 -15.49 6.79
C ARG A 81 10.40 -14.72 7.77
N ARG A 82 9.88 -14.39 8.94
CA ARG A 82 10.48 -13.60 10.02
C ARG A 82 11.20 -14.51 11.00
#